data_AF-A0A3A9EZ29-F1
#
_entry.id   AF-A0A3A9EZ29-F1
#
_cell.length_a   1.000
_cell.length_b   1.000
_cell.length_c   1.000
_cell.angle_alpha   90.00
_cell.angle_beta   90.00
_cell.angle_gamma   90.00
#
_symmetry.space_group_name_H-M   'P 1'
#
loop_
_entity.id
_entity.type
_entity.pdbx_description
1 polymer ?
#
loop_
_entity_poly.entity_id
_entity_poly.type
_entity_poly.pdbx_seq_one_letter_code
_entity_poly.pdbx_strand_id
1 'polypeptide(L)'
;MKIQENDIISMVYTLEILSCKGLTIRETVHKSLVRLKEWYEQLGEKAYLELALLQICALCQIGLAQEEDEGLYRELCALADTNMEALMENCTEISKHIKISRQGICRLIGKWMPNKNNPMTKSEVVDDIIDKLMNRKTGQYYYHYRKSRCGDSHSEIAKKDLYKLVINGDESFFLDLKKFRIYTFEI
;
A
#
# COMPACT_ATOMS: atom_id res chain seq x y z
N MET A 1 16.79 4.93 -17.64
CA MET A 1 15.31 4.83 -17.65
C MET A 1 14.78 5.71 -16.52
N LYS A 2 13.77 6.56 -16.75
CA LYS A 2 13.26 7.47 -15.71
C LYS A 2 11.84 7.06 -15.33
N ILE A 3 11.70 6.37 -14.21
CA ILE A 3 10.41 6.00 -13.65
C ILE A 3 9.77 7.28 -13.09
N GLN A 4 8.53 7.57 -13.48
CA GLN A 4 7.81 8.74 -12.97
C GLN A 4 7.03 8.39 -11.71
N GLU A 5 6.93 9.32 -10.78
CA GLU A 5 6.17 9.14 -9.53
C GLU A 5 4.70 8.73 -9.78
N ASN A 6 4.08 9.30 -10.81
CA ASN A 6 2.69 8.96 -11.20
C ASN A 6 2.52 7.50 -11.62
N ASP A 7 3.54 6.91 -12.27
CA ASP A 7 3.50 5.52 -12.69
C ASP A 7 3.60 4.60 -11.47
N ILE A 8 4.43 4.96 -10.49
CA ILE A 8 4.57 4.19 -9.26
C ILE A 8 3.27 4.22 -8.47
N ILE A 9 2.64 5.39 -8.33
CA ILE A 9 1.31 5.54 -7.70
C ILE A 9 0.26 4.65 -8.39
N SER A 10 0.24 4.63 -9.73
CA SER A 10 -0.68 3.80 -10.51
C SER A 10 -0.40 2.31 -10.30
N MET A 11 0.87 1.92 -10.19
CA MET A 11 1.27 0.56 -9.87
C MET A 11 0.83 0.17 -8.45
N VAL A 12 1.00 1.05 -7.47
CA VAL A 12 0.54 0.83 -6.08
C VAL A 12 -0.97 0.54 -6.04
N TYR A 13 -1.79 1.29 -6.78
CA TYR A 13 -3.23 0.97 -6.90
C TYR A 13 -3.49 -0.40 -7.52
N THR A 14 -2.71 -0.77 -8.52
CA THR A 14 -2.84 -2.08 -9.17
C THR A 14 -2.51 -3.21 -8.20
N LEU A 15 -1.46 -3.05 -7.40
CA LEU A 15 -1.06 -4.02 -6.37
C LEU A 15 -2.08 -4.10 -5.23
N GLU A 16 -2.69 -2.98 -4.82
CA GLU A 16 -3.72 -2.96 -3.78
C GLU A 16 -4.96 -3.81 -4.12
N ILE A 17 -5.30 -3.90 -5.42
CA ILE A 17 -6.40 -4.75 -5.90
C ILE A 17 -6.12 -6.24 -5.63
N LEU A 18 -4.86 -6.66 -5.53
CA LEU A 18 -4.51 -8.04 -5.19
C LEU A 18 -5.08 -8.43 -3.83
N SER A 19 -4.95 -7.55 -2.83
CA SER A 19 -5.54 -7.76 -1.51
C SER A 19 -7.07 -7.82 -1.56
N CYS A 20 -7.70 -7.11 -2.51
CA CYS A 20 -9.15 -7.23 -2.76
C CYS A 20 -9.56 -8.63 -3.22
N LYS A 21 -8.64 -9.39 -3.82
CA LYS A 21 -8.82 -10.77 -4.26
C LYS A 21 -8.31 -11.81 -3.26
N GLY A 22 -7.87 -11.38 -2.09
CA GLY A 22 -7.28 -12.26 -1.08
C GLY A 22 -5.85 -12.71 -1.42
N LEU A 23 -5.23 -12.12 -2.45
CA LEU A 23 -3.84 -12.39 -2.80
C LEU A 23 -2.91 -11.53 -1.93
N THR A 24 -1.78 -12.11 -1.55
CA THR A 24 -0.66 -11.39 -0.93
C THR A 24 0.07 -10.60 -2.00
N ILE A 25 0.38 -9.33 -1.72
CA ILE A 25 1.07 -8.46 -2.66
C ILE A 25 2.49 -8.99 -2.89
N ARG A 26 3.22 -9.34 -1.83
CA ARG A 26 4.62 -9.78 -1.90
C ARG A 26 4.78 -11.03 -2.75
N GLU A 27 4.03 -12.08 -2.43
CA GLU A 27 4.13 -13.35 -3.15
C GLU A 27 3.73 -13.20 -4.62
N THR A 28 2.67 -12.42 -4.89
CA THR A 28 2.19 -12.20 -6.25
C THR A 28 3.20 -11.39 -7.06
N VAL A 29 3.80 -10.35 -6.47
CA VAL A 29 4.83 -9.56 -7.13
C VAL A 29 6.08 -10.40 -7.34
N HIS A 30 6.55 -11.17 -6.36
CA HIS A 30 7.69 -12.08 -6.56
C HIS A 30 7.48 -13.00 -7.77
N LYS A 31 6.32 -13.67 -7.86
CA LYS A 31 5.97 -14.53 -9.00
C LYS A 31 5.92 -13.75 -10.32
N SER A 32 5.38 -12.53 -10.28
CA SER A 32 5.35 -11.63 -11.45
C SER A 32 6.77 -11.26 -11.90
N LEU A 33 7.66 -10.89 -10.98
CA LEU A 33 9.04 -10.51 -11.28
C LEU A 33 9.83 -11.66 -11.92
N VAL A 34 9.71 -12.88 -11.37
CA VAL A 34 10.30 -14.09 -11.96
C VAL A 34 9.80 -14.26 -13.39
N ARG A 35 8.49 -14.11 -13.63
CA ARG A 35 7.91 -14.28 -14.95
C ARG A 35 8.32 -13.20 -15.95
N LEU A 36 8.40 -11.95 -15.51
CA LEU A 36 8.84 -10.81 -16.33
C LEU A 36 10.30 -10.98 -16.74
N LYS A 37 11.15 -11.49 -15.84
CA LYS A 37 12.53 -11.84 -16.15
C LYS A 37 12.60 -12.92 -17.24
N GLU A 38 11.86 -14.01 -17.09
CA GLU A 38 11.82 -15.09 -18.08
C GLU A 38 11.39 -14.59 -19.47
N TRP A 39 10.37 -13.71 -19.52
CA TRP A 39 9.92 -13.12 -20.78
C TRP A 39 10.95 -12.18 -21.40
N TYR A 40 11.66 -11.40 -20.59
CA TYR A 40 12.79 -10.60 -21.07
C TYR A 40 13.89 -11.48 -21.66
N GLU A 41 14.28 -12.56 -21.00
CA GLU A 41 15.33 -13.47 -21.49
C GLU A 41 14.94 -14.16 -22.80
N GLN A 42 13.64 -14.46 -22.99
CA GLN A 42 13.13 -15.12 -24.19
C GLN A 42 12.96 -14.17 -25.38
N LEU A 43 12.47 -12.94 -25.13
CA LEU A 43 12.02 -12.02 -26.17
C LEU A 43 12.97 -10.83 -26.37
N GLY A 44 13.82 -10.52 -25.39
CA GLY A 44 14.72 -9.36 -25.40
C GLY A 44 14.01 -8.01 -25.23
N GLU A 45 12.71 -8.01 -24.91
CA GLU A 45 11.91 -6.78 -24.83
C GLU A 45 12.11 -6.06 -23.48
N LYS A 46 12.74 -4.88 -23.53
CA LYS A 46 13.03 -4.06 -22.33
C LYS A 46 11.78 -3.64 -21.53
N ALA A 47 10.60 -3.64 -22.15
CA ALA A 47 9.34 -3.32 -21.50
C ALA A 47 9.03 -4.23 -20.29
N TYR A 48 9.47 -5.50 -20.31
CA TYR A 48 9.29 -6.40 -19.17
C TYR A 48 10.17 -6.01 -17.98
N LEU A 49 11.40 -5.56 -18.24
CA LEU A 49 12.29 -5.05 -17.20
C LEU A 49 11.76 -3.72 -16.64
N GLU A 50 11.28 -2.83 -17.50
CA GLU A 50 10.61 -1.58 -17.10
C GLU A 50 9.45 -1.85 -16.13
N LEU A 51 8.58 -2.81 -16.47
CA LEU A 51 7.46 -3.21 -15.62
C LEU A 51 7.93 -3.85 -14.31
N ALA A 52 8.96 -4.69 -14.35
CA ALA A 52 9.52 -5.33 -13.17
C ALA A 52 10.08 -4.30 -12.19
N LEU A 53 10.88 -3.34 -12.68
CA LEU A 53 11.43 -2.26 -11.87
C LEU A 53 10.32 -1.37 -11.30
N LEU A 54 9.25 -1.10 -12.05
CA LEU A 54 8.09 -0.37 -11.57
C LEU A 54 7.38 -1.09 -10.40
N GLN A 55 7.25 -2.42 -10.48
CA GLN A 55 6.69 -3.23 -9.39
C GLN A 55 7.58 -3.22 -8.14
N ILE A 56 8.91 -3.27 -8.32
CA ILE A 56 9.87 -3.15 -7.22
C ILE A 56 9.76 -1.78 -6.54
N CYS A 57 9.74 -0.69 -7.33
CA CYS A 57 9.52 0.65 -6.79
C CYS A 57 8.23 0.75 -5.98
N ALA A 58 7.13 0.20 -6.49
CA ALA A 58 5.85 0.20 -5.79
C ALA A 58 5.93 -0.59 -4.47
N LEU A 59 6.54 -1.79 -4.46
CA LEU A 59 6.76 -2.59 -3.24
C LEU A 59 7.58 -1.84 -2.19
N CYS A 60 8.66 -1.19 -2.59
CA CYS A 60 9.50 -0.37 -1.71
C CYS A 60 8.70 0.80 -1.14
N GLN A 61 7.95 1.52 -1.98
CA GLN A 61 7.15 2.67 -1.55
C GLN A 61 6.03 2.32 -0.58
N ILE A 62 5.46 1.11 -0.67
CA ILE A 62 4.43 0.65 0.28
C ILE A 62 5.04 -0.02 1.52
N GLY A 63 6.37 -0.15 1.61
CA GLY A 63 7.05 -0.75 2.76
C GLY A 63 6.87 -2.26 2.86
N LEU A 64 6.65 -2.95 1.74
CA LEU A 64 6.48 -4.41 1.70
C LEU A 64 7.66 -5.15 1.05
N ALA A 65 8.71 -4.45 0.60
CA ALA A 65 9.93 -5.08 0.10
C ALA A 65 10.65 -5.85 1.23
N GLN A 66 11.07 -7.09 0.95
CA GLN A 66 11.80 -7.95 1.89
C GLN A 66 13.23 -8.20 1.42
N GLU A 67 14.14 -8.45 2.37
CA GLU A 67 15.55 -8.76 2.11
C GLU A 67 15.73 -10.06 1.33
N GLU A 68 14.82 -11.03 1.49
CA GLU A 68 14.85 -12.33 0.80
C GLU A 68 14.78 -12.18 -0.73
N ASP A 69 14.09 -11.15 -1.22
CA ASP A 69 13.94 -10.87 -2.65
C ASP A 69 15.04 -9.96 -3.21
N GLU A 70 15.93 -9.44 -2.36
CA GLU A 70 16.93 -8.44 -2.77
C GLU A 70 17.86 -8.97 -3.87
N GLY A 71 18.15 -10.27 -3.86
CA GLY A 71 18.91 -10.93 -4.92
C GLY A 71 18.24 -10.80 -6.29
N LEU A 72 16.94 -11.04 -6.36
CA LEU A 72 16.14 -10.91 -7.59
C LEU A 72 16.05 -9.44 -8.03
N TYR A 73 15.86 -8.51 -7.09
CA TYR A 73 15.81 -7.07 -7.39
C TYR A 73 17.12 -6.56 -7.99
N ARG A 74 18.26 -6.96 -7.41
CA ARG A 74 19.59 -6.60 -7.91
C ARG A 74 19.84 -7.18 -9.30
N GLU A 75 19.41 -8.41 -9.54
CA GLU A 75 19.53 -9.05 -10.85
C GLU A 75 18.72 -8.31 -11.92
N LEU A 76 17.45 -8.00 -11.65
CA LEU A 76 16.58 -7.23 -12.56
C LEU A 76 17.13 -5.83 -12.83
N CYS A 77 17.67 -5.16 -11.81
CA CYS A 77 18.35 -3.88 -11.98
C CYS A 77 19.55 -4.02 -12.92
N ALA A 78 20.39 -5.04 -12.74
CA ALA A 78 21.56 -5.25 -13.58
C ALA A 78 21.18 -5.53 -15.04
N LEU A 79 20.14 -6.34 -15.28
CA LEU A 79 19.61 -6.60 -16.63
C LEU A 79 19.08 -5.33 -17.31
N ALA A 80 18.59 -4.37 -16.53
CA ALA A 80 18.10 -3.09 -17.01
C ALA A 80 19.17 -1.99 -17.09
N ASP A 81 20.45 -2.36 -16.99
CA ASP A 81 21.59 -1.44 -16.98
C ASP A 81 21.50 -0.38 -15.85
N THR A 82 20.97 -0.77 -14.68
CA THR A 82 20.82 0.08 -13.49
C THR A 82 21.22 -0.64 -12.20
N ASN A 83 21.02 0.00 -11.04
CA ASN A 83 21.27 -0.58 -9.73
C ASN A 83 20.20 -0.12 -8.72
N MET A 84 20.17 -0.76 -7.56
CA MET A 84 19.18 -0.48 -6.52
C MET A 84 19.24 0.97 -6.02
N GLU A 85 20.42 1.56 -5.86
CA GLU A 85 20.57 2.93 -5.37
C GLU A 85 19.94 3.94 -6.35
N ALA A 86 20.28 3.83 -7.63
CA ALA A 86 19.70 4.65 -8.70
C ALA A 86 18.19 4.44 -8.87
N LEU A 87 17.70 3.21 -8.63
CA LEU A 87 16.27 2.92 -8.62
C LEU A 87 15.56 3.63 -7.46
N MET A 88 16.17 3.60 -6.27
CA MET A 88 15.61 4.20 -5.05
C MET A 88 15.66 5.72 -5.04
N GLU A 89 16.59 6.36 -5.74
CA GLU A 89 16.58 7.83 -5.93
C GLU A 89 15.27 8.34 -6.55
N ASN A 90 14.59 7.51 -7.34
CA ASN A 90 13.30 7.82 -7.94
C ASN A 90 12.10 7.45 -7.05
N CYS A 91 12.34 6.78 -5.92
CA CYS A 91 11.32 6.33 -4.99
C CYS A 91 11.18 7.33 -3.83
N THR A 92 10.17 8.19 -3.88
CA THR A 92 9.73 8.94 -2.69
C THR A 92 9.06 7.99 -1.72
N GLU A 93 9.47 8.00 -0.45
CA GLU A 93 8.90 7.10 0.57
C GLU A 93 7.43 7.48 0.84
N ILE A 94 6.49 6.64 0.37
CA ILE A 94 5.04 6.82 0.58
C ILE A 94 4.62 6.21 1.92
N SER A 95 5.20 5.06 2.29
CA SER A 95 4.88 4.34 3.50
C SER A 95 5.47 4.99 4.74
N LYS A 96 4.72 4.97 5.84
CA LYS A 96 5.26 5.27 7.17
C LYS A 96 5.08 4.07 8.08
N HIS A 97 6.18 3.63 8.68
CA HIS A 97 6.17 2.61 9.72
C HIS A 97 5.56 3.17 11.01
N ILE A 98 4.62 2.43 11.58
CA ILE A 98 3.92 2.82 12.80
C ILE A 98 3.92 1.67 13.78
N LYS A 99 4.42 1.94 14.98
CA LYS A 99 4.24 1.07 16.14
C LYS A 99 2.77 0.91 16.49
N ILE A 100 2.32 -0.34 16.61
CA ILE A 100 0.95 -0.69 17.02
C ILE A 100 0.75 -0.21 18.46
N SER A 101 0.09 0.96 18.58
CA SER A 101 -0.19 1.61 19.85
C SER A 101 -1.44 2.47 19.71
N ARG A 102 -2.18 2.65 20.81
CA ARG A 102 -3.38 3.50 20.83
C ARG A 102 -3.10 4.89 20.29
N GLN A 103 -1.97 5.50 20.67
CA GLN A 103 -1.59 6.83 20.18
C GLN A 103 -1.18 6.81 18.70
N GLY A 104 -0.42 5.80 18.24
CA GLY A 104 -0.02 5.65 16.84
C GLY A 104 -1.22 5.55 15.91
N ILE A 105 -2.13 4.62 16.20
CA ILE A 105 -3.36 4.42 15.43
C ILE A 105 -4.29 5.64 15.52
N CYS A 106 -4.40 6.27 16.69
CA CYS A 106 -5.22 7.49 16.84
C CYS A 106 -4.71 8.66 15.97
N ARG A 107 -3.41 8.75 15.70
CA ARG A 107 -2.82 9.76 14.80
C ARG A 107 -3.08 9.48 13.32
N LEU A 108 -3.28 8.22 12.95
CA LEU A 108 -3.65 7.83 11.57
C LEU A 108 -5.02 8.36 11.19
N ILE A 109 -5.95 8.25 12.13
CA ILE A 109 -7.32 8.63 11.93
C ILE A 109 -7.44 10.14 12.19
N GLY A 110 -8.03 10.86 11.25
CA GLY A 110 -8.27 12.29 11.35
C GLY A 110 -9.29 12.66 12.42
N LYS A 111 -10.02 13.75 12.18
CA LYS A 111 -11.18 14.09 13.02
C LYS A 111 -12.26 13.05 12.79
N TRP A 112 -12.84 12.54 13.87
CA TRP A 112 -13.87 11.50 13.82
C TRP A 112 -14.97 11.83 14.81
N MET A 113 -16.21 11.79 14.34
CA MET A 113 -17.39 12.03 15.17
C MET A 113 -18.45 10.96 14.85
N PRO A 114 -18.93 10.23 15.87
CA PRO A 114 -20.07 9.33 15.74
C PRO A 114 -21.27 10.00 15.09
N ASN A 115 -22.00 9.26 14.27
CA ASN A 115 -23.28 9.67 13.72
C ASN A 115 -24.18 8.43 13.46
N LYS A 116 -25.41 8.64 13.00
CA LYS A 116 -26.38 7.56 12.76
C LYS A 116 -25.87 6.43 11.84
N ASN A 117 -25.03 6.77 10.86
CA ASN A 117 -24.48 5.79 9.90
C ASN A 117 -23.15 5.18 10.36
N ASN A 118 -22.52 5.76 11.38
CA ASN A 118 -21.28 5.28 11.95
C ASN A 118 -21.26 5.62 13.45
N PRO A 119 -21.82 4.73 14.30
CA PRO A 119 -22.02 5.01 15.71
C PRO A 119 -20.71 4.94 16.51
N MET A 120 -19.64 4.36 15.95
CA MET A 120 -18.40 4.16 16.68
C MET A 120 -17.71 5.50 16.97
N THR A 121 -17.31 5.70 18.22
CA THR A 121 -16.39 6.74 18.66
C THR A 121 -15.01 6.54 18.04
N LYS A 122 -14.22 7.62 17.99
CA LYS A 122 -12.82 7.52 17.55
C LYS A 122 -12.05 6.48 18.38
N SER A 123 -12.35 6.44 19.67
CA SER A 123 -11.77 5.49 20.62
C SER A 123 -12.08 4.05 20.25
N GLU A 124 -13.35 3.71 20.00
CA GLU A 124 -13.77 2.37 19.60
C GLU A 124 -13.17 1.96 18.25
N VAL A 125 -13.06 2.88 17.30
CA VAL A 125 -12.42 2.61 16.00
C VAL A 125 -10.94 2.27 16.18
N VAL A 126 -10.23 3.03 17.02
CA VAL A 126 -8.83 2.76 17.33
C VAL A 126 -8.68 1.40 18.00
N ASP A 127 -9.57 1.08 18.95
CA ASP A 127 -9.54 -0.20 19.66
C ASP A 127 -9.84 -1.37 18.73
N ASP A 128 -10.80 -1.22 17.84
CA ASP A 128 -11.15 -2.22 16.83
C ASP A 128 -10.00 -2.47 15.83
N ILE A 129 -9.30 -1.42 15.38
CA ILE A 129 -8.11 -1.56 14.52
C ILE A 129 -7.00 -2.30 15.26
N ILE A 130 -6.72 -1.93 16.51
CA ILE A 130 -5.67 -2.58 17.32
C ILE A 130 -6.03 -4.04 17.56
N ASP A 131 -7.26 -4.33 17.93
CA ASP A 131 -7.74 -5.69 18.14
C ASP A 131 -7.61 -6.55 16.87
N LYS A 132 -7.95 -6.01 15.71
CA LYS A 132 -7.77 -6.70 14.42
C LYS A 132 -6.32 -6.97 14.09
N LEU A 133 -5.44 -6.00 14.30
CA LEU A 133 -3.99 -6.15 14.08
C LEU A 133 -3.37 -7.17 15.04
N MET A 134 -3.62 -7.03 16.34
CA MET A 134 -3.04 -7.89 17.38
C MET A 134 -3.52 -9.35 17.25
N ASN A 135 -4.77 -9.55 16.88
CA ASN A 135 -5.33 -10.90 16.66
C ASN A 135 -5.21 -11.39 15.22
N ARG A 136 -4.49 -10.66 14.34
CA ARG A 136 -4.31 -10.98 12.92
C ARG A 136 -5.61 -11.38 12.21
N LYS A 137 -6.69 -10.63 12.46
CA LYS A 137 -8.00 -10.90 11.86
C LYS A 137 -7.93 -10.61 10.37
N THR A 138 -7.73 -11.67 9.57
CA THR A 138 -7.62 -11.56 8.11
C THR A 138 -8.88 -10.93 7.53
N GLY A 139 -8.69 -9.94 6.67
CA GLY A 139 -9.79 -9.24 6.03
C GLY A 139 -9.44 -7.84 5.57
N GLN A 140 -10.46 -7.20 5.00
CA GLN A 140 -10.42 -5.80 4.58
C GLN A 140 -11.48 -5.04 5.36
N TYR A 141 -11.05 -4.04 6.12
CA TYR A 141 -11.92 -3.27 6.99
C TYR A 141 -11.94 -1.82 6.55
N TYR A 142 -13.14 -1.28 6.36
CA TYR A 142 -13.34 0.08 5.89
C TYR A 142 -13.83 0.96 7.03
N TYR A 143 -13.18 2.10 7.22
CA TYR A 143 -13.55 3.09 8.22
C TYR A 143 -13.84 4.41 7.51
N HIS A 144 -15.10 4.85 7.56
CA HIS A 144 -15.52 6.06 6.85
C HIS A 144 -16.08 7.12 7.80
N TYR A 145 -15.63 8.35 7.63
CA TYR A 145 -16.17 9.52 8.31
C TYR A 145 -16.73 10.51 7.29
N ARG A 146 -18.00 10.90 7.47
CA ARG A 146 -18.65 11.98 6.70
C ARG A 146 -18.84 13.17 7.62
N LYS A 147 -18.24 14.30 7.26
CA LYS A 147 -18.52 15.58 7.92
C LYS A 147 -19.94 15.99 7.53
N SER A 148 -20.89 15.93 8.46
CA SER A 148 -22.23 16.49 8.22
C SER A 148 -22.10 18.02 8.20
N ARG A 149 -22.00 18.61 7.02
CA ARG A 149 -22.34 20.02 6.81
C ARG A 149 -23.65 20.06 6.05
N CYS A 150 -24.61 20.76 6.61
CA CYS A 150 -25.89 21.05 5.98
C CYS A 150 -25.64 21.92 4.74
N GLY A 151 -26.16 21.51 3.58
CA GLY A 151 -26.00 22.21 2.31
C GLY A 151 -24.63 21.98 1.66
N ASP A 152 -24.60 21.18 0.59
CA ASP A 152 -23.87 21.51 -0.65
C ASP A 152 -23.79 20.28 -1.55
N SER A 153 -24.60 20.36 -2.62
CA SER A 153 -24.38 19.73 -3.91
C SER A 153 -23.00 20.12 -4.43
N HIS A 154 -22.04 19.20 -4.36
CA HIS A 154 -20.98 18.92 -5.34
C HIS A 154 -19.94 17.97 -4.68
N SER A 155 -19.81 16.80 -5.32
CA SER A 155 -19.04 15.58 -4.98
C SER A 155 -19.10 15.09 -3.51
N GLU A 156 -20.07 14.20 -3.23
CA GLU A 156 -20.20 13.52 -1.94
C GLU A 156 -18.98 12.67 -1.54
N ILE A 157 -18.11 12.34 -2.50
CA ILE A 157 -16.94 11.47 -2.33
C ILE A 157 -15.75 12.27 -1.76
N ALA A 158 -15.53 13.52 -2.20
CA ALA A 158 -14.40 14.33 -1.75
C ALA A 158 -14.44 14.73 -0.27
N LYS A 159 -15.62 14.62 0.37
CA LYS A 159 -15.87 15.00 1.76
C LYS A 159 -15.83 13.81 2.74
N LYS A 160 -15.62 12.58 2.26
CA LYS A 160 -15.55 11.39 3.10
C LYS A 160 -14.08 11.06 3.36
N ASP A 161 -13.67 11.11 4.63
CA ASP A 161 -12.40 10.51 5.02
C ASP A 161 -12.64 9.00 5.00
N LEU A 162 -11.95 8.29 4.11
CA LEU A 162 -12.09 6.85 3.91
C LEU A 162 -10.75 6.20 4.18
N TYR A 163 -10.76 5.27 5.13
CA TYR A 163 -9.61 4.49 5.49
C TYR A 163 -9.87 3.01 5.22
N LYS A 164 -8.83 2.30 4.82
CA LYS A 164 -8.86 0.85 4.63
C LYS A 164 -7.75 0.19 5.44
N LEU A 165 -8.10 -0.77 6.27
CA LEU A 165 -7.17 -1.69 6.91
C LEU A 165 -7.17 -3.00 6.14
N VAL A 166 -6.00 -3.45 5.72
CA VAL A 166 -5.79 -4.75 5.08
C VAL A 166 -4.95 -5.61 6.02
N ILE A 167 -5.43 -6.82 6.29
CA ILE A 167 -4.70 -7.86 7.01
C ILE A 167 -4.80 -9.13 6.17
N ASN A 168 -3.69 -9.60 5.62
CA ASN A 168 -3.62 -10.80 4.80
C ASN A 168 -2.34 -11.59 5.08
N GLY A 169 -2.46 -12.75 5.73
CA GLY A 169 -1.28 -13.53 6.15
C GLY A 169 -0.33 -12.68 7.01
N ASP A 170 0.91 -12.52 6.53
CA ASP A 170 1.95 -11.69 7.15
C ASP A 170 2.03 -10.27 6.55
N GLU A 171 1.04 -9.85 5.78
CA GLU A 171 0.91 -8.47 5.27
C GLU A 171 -0.16 -7.74 6.06
N SER A 172 0.21 -6.58 6.63
CA SER A 172 -0.76 -5.69 7.27
C SER A 172 -0.40 -4.25 6.97
N PHE A 173 -1.35 -3.52 6.41
CA PHE A 173 -1.18 -2.11 6.09
C PHE A 173 -2.50 -1.35 6.17
N PHE A 174 -2.39 -0.05 6.43
CA PHE A 174 -3.51 0.87 6.54
C PHE A 174 -3.37 1.98 5.51
N LEU A 175 -4.45 2.26 4.80
CA LEU A 175 -4.52 3.22 3.71
C LEU A 175 -5.41 4.39 4.11
N ASP A 176 -4.88 5.61 4.03
CA ASP A 176 -5.70 6.82 3.89
C ASP A 176 -5.97 7.02 2.40
N LEU A 177 -7.16 6.60 1.94
CA LEU A 177 -7.53 6.62 0.52
C LEU A 177 -7.74 8.03 -0.02
N LYS A 178 -7.86 9.04 0.86
CA LYS A 178 -8.03 10.44 0.45
C LYS A 178 -6.69 11.13 0.26
N LYS A 179 -5.72 10.87 1.14
CA LYS A 179 -4.37 11.47 1.06
C LYS A 179 -3.37 10.59 0.35
N PHE A 180 -3.78 9.38 -0.03
CA PHE A 180 -2.93 8.35 -0.61
C PHE A 180 -1.67 8.11 0.25
N ARG A 181 -1.91 7.85 1.54
CA ARG A 181 -0.84 7.50 2.48
C ARG A 181 -0.99 6.08 2.93
N ILE A 182 0.11 5.36 2.88
CA ILE A 182 0.19 3.96 3.26
C ILE A 182 0.94 3.90 4.58
N TYR A 183 0.46 3.06 5.47
CA TYR A 183 1.01 2.89 6.79
C TYR A 183 1.21 1.41 7.04
N THR A 184 2.45 1.02 7.25
CA THR A 184 2.83 -0.34 7.61
C THR A 184 3.04 -0.40 9.12
N PHE A 185 2.93 -1.61 9.67
CA PHE A 185 2.97 -1.80 11.11
C PHE A 185 4.26 -2.50 11.54
N GLU A 186 4.91 -1.95 12.56
CA GLU A 186 5.96 -2.66 13.30
C GLU A 186 5.26 -3.66 14.22
N ILE A 187 5.47 -4.96 13.95
CA ILE A 187 4.98 -6.07 14.78
C ILE A 187 6.07 -6.48 15.75
#